data_AF-A0A7W5V9A4-F1
#
_entry.id   AF-A0A7W5V9A4-F1
#
_cell.length_a   1.000
_cell.length_b   1.000
_cell.length_c   1.000
_cell.angle_alpha   90.00
_cell.angle_beta   90.00
_cell.angle_gamma   90.00
#
_symmetry.space_group_name_H-M   'P 1'
#
loop_
_entity.id
_entity.type
_entity.pdbx_description
1 polymer ?
#
loop_
_entity_poly.entity_id
_entity_poly.type
_entity_poly.pdbx_seq_one_letter_code
_entity_poly.pdbx_strand_id
1 'polypeptide(L)'
;MFSRLSRRMDALVSAYTQLGRFSGAVLVARGDRRLFAKGYGHADHEHRVPNTPTTAFRIGSQTKTFTAIAILQLQEQGRLRVTDPIAHHLPGYPHGAQITLHHLLTNTSGIPDYVTTDGFTRVMGTPRTRRQLIDDFKDRPLLFEPGARMSYSNSGWILLGEVIERLSGLTYGEYLRQHIFAPLAMDRSGMADGAGTAVGYMSVDGRVTRAPYLDNSNQDAAGALHSTVEDLHRWNRGLPRLLQRESLAELFRPHVETDGTGYGYGCVVSEGRVESAGGTIGFVSVSAHYRHDDLFVTVLSNIENAAFSEIESALTAIACGEPYEPPSRRVFVTITPDILDRYTGRYAMRYMGRTSTMDVTREGERLMVEVHGLVKTELRPMSETRFFARMKGEVELDFLTNGEIALNWAGREVTARSA
;
A
#
# COMPACT_ATOMS: atom_id res chain seq x y z
N MET A 1 29.48 -8.05 16.32
CA MET A 1 30.06 -7.11 15.33
C MET A 1 29.19 -7.17 14.08
N PHE A 2 28.56 -6.07 13.63
CA PHE A 2 27.72 -6.10 12.43
C PHE A 2 28.53 -6.49 11.19
N SER A 3 27.95 -7.21 10.24
CA SER A 3 28.60 -7.51 8.96
C SER A 3 28.83 -6.22 8.15
N ARG A 4 29.77 -6.22 7.19
CA ARG A 4 29.96 -5.09 6.26
C ARG A 4 28.66 -4.72 5.54
N LEU A 5 27.86 -5.73 5.20
CA LEU A 5 26.56 -5.57 4.57
C LEU A 5 25.57 -4.82 5.47
N SER A 6 25.42 -5.28 6.72
CA SER A 6 24.51 -4.64 7.69
C SER A 6 24.90 -3.20 8.00
N ARG A 7 26.20 -2.85 8.03
CA ARG A 7 26.63 -1.45 8.19
C ARG A 7 26.25 -0.56 7.02
N ARG A 8 26.29 -1.06 5.78
CA ARG A 8 25.87 -0.30 4.59
C ARG A 8 24.36 -0.04 4.61
N MET A 9 23.58 -1.06 4.95
CA MET A 9 22.12 -0.94 5.11
C MET A 9 21.77 0.06 6.21
N ASP A 10 22.47 0.00 7.36
CA ASP A 10 22.27 0.94 8.45
C ASP A 10 22.60 2.40 8.05
N ALA A 11 23.72 2.60 7.36
CA ALA A 11 24.12 3.93 6.88
C ALA A 11 23.10 4.51 5.88
N LEU A 12 22.59 3.69 4.97
CA LEU A 12 21.57 4.09 4.00
C LEU A 12 20.29 4.60 4.70
N VAL A 13 19.69 3.76 5.56
CA VAL A 13 18.40 4.12 6.18
C VAL A 13 18.57 5.24 7.21
N SER A 14 19.70 5.27 7.92
CA SER A 14 20.05 6.39 8.80
C SER A 14 20.12 7.72 8.03
N ALA A 15 20.64 7.73 6.80
CA ALA A 15 20.67 8.94 5.98
C ALA A 15 19.27 9.41 5.58
N TYR A 16 18.36 8.49 5.21
CA TYR A 16 16.95 8.83 4.98
C TYR A 16 16.28 9.42 6.24
N THR A 17 16.52 8.82 7.41
CA THR A 17 15.98 9.33 8.68
C THR A 17 16.54 10.70 9.05
N GLN A 18 17.83 10.94 8.89
CA GLN A 18 18.46 12.25 9.15
C GLN A 18 17.94 13.36 8.24
N LEU A 19 17.51 13.00 7.03
CA LEU A 19 16.86 13.93 6.09
C LEU A 19 15.36 14.12 6.35
N GLY A 20 14.81 13.50 7.41
CA GLY A 20 13.37 13.55 7.70
C GLY A 20 12.53 12.90 6.61
N ARG A 21 13.08 11.90 5.90
CA ARG A 21 12.44 11.15 4.81
C ARG A 21 11.90 9.79 5.27
N PHE A 22 12.19 9.37 6.51
CA PHE A 22 11.78 8.07 7.05
C PHE A 22 11.77 8.03 8.58
N SER A 23 10.70 7.46 9.14
CA SER A 23 10.60 6.99 10.53
C SER A 23 9.80 5.69 10.49
N GLY A 24 10.36 4.60 11.02
CA GLY A 24 9.76 3.29 10.84
C GLY A 24 10.70 2.13 11.20
N ALA A 25 10.41 0.96 10.65
CA ALA A 25 11.24 -0.23 10.80
C ALA A 25 11.53 -0.88 9.45
N VAL A 26 12.69 -1.52 9.33
CA VAL A 26 13.09 -2.26 8.14
C VAL A 26 13.59 -3.65 8.52
N LEU A 27 13.40 -4.62 7.64
CA LEU A 27 14.03 -5.94 7.72
C LEU A 27 14.44 -6.41 6.32
N VAL A 28 15.63 -6.99 6.24
CA VAL A 28 16.19 -7.65 5.05
C VAL A 28 16.59 -9.07 5.45
N ALA A 29 16.09 -10.08 4.75
CA ALA A 29 16.41 -11.47 5.02
C ALA A 29 16.62 -12.26 3.73
N ARG A 30 17.51 -13.25 3.77
CA ARG A 30 17.67 -14.26 2.72
C ARG A 30 17.27 -15.61 3.27
N GLY A 31 16.15 -16.15 2.82
CA GLY A 31 15.46 -17.26 3.46
C GLY A 31 15.22 -16.98 4.94
N ASP A 32 15.64 -17.91 5.81
CA ASP A 32 15.51 -17.77 7.26
C ASP A 32 16.61 -16.89 7.88
N ARG A 33 17.66 -16.56 7.12
CA ARG A 33 18.78 -15.75 7.60
C ARG A 33 18.46 -14.26 7.49
N ARG A 34 18.18 -13.64 8.64
CA ARG A 34 18.08 -12.18 8.76
C ARG A 34 19.44 -11.51 8.50
N LEU A 35 19.50 -10.71 7.44
CA LEU A 35 20.69 -9.92 7.07
C LEU A 35 20.72 -8.59 7.83
N PHE A 36 19.55 -8.00 8.05
CA PHE A 36 19.38 -6.73 8.73
C PHE A 36 17.97 -6.60 9.32
N ALA A 37 17.84 -5.99 10.50
CA ALA A 37 16.57 -5.49 11.00
C ALA A 37 16.81 -4.38 12.02
N LYS A 38 16.15 -3.23 11.84
CA LYS A 38 16.34 -2.07 12.72
C LYS A 38 15.14 -1.12 12.64
N GLY A 39 14.85 -0.46 13.75
CA GLY A 39 13.90 0.66 13.83
C GLY A 39 14.62 2.02 13.81
N TYR A 40 13.95 3.02 13.27
CA TYR A 40 14.46 4.37 13.04
C TYR A 40 13.41 5.42 13.39
N GLY A 41 13.87 6.53 13.97
CA GLY A 41 12.95 7.58 14.43
C GLY A 41 12.09 7.10 15.59
N HIS A 42 10.87 7.63 15.67
CA HIS A 42 9.97 7.41 16.80
C HIS A 42 8.65 6.78 16.35
N ALA A 43 8.22 5.75 17.05
CA ALA A 43 6.89 5.16 16.97
C ALA A 43 5.83 6.16 17.45
N ASP A 44 6.17 6.97 18.45
CA ASP A 44 5.39 8.09 18.93
C ASP A 44 6.33 9.30 19.09
N HIS A 45 6.15 10.29 18.23
CA HIS A 45 6.99 11.48 18.14
C HIS A 45 6.84 12.38 19.36
N GLU A 46 5.62 12.57 19.86
CA GLU A 46 5.34 13.41 21.04
C GLU A 46 5.97 12.83 22.31
N HIS A 47 5.89 11.51 22.48
CA HIS A 47 6.41 10.80 23.66
C HIS A 47 7.84 10.27 23.47
N ARG A 48 8.45 10.49 22.30
CA ARG A 48 9.80 10.02 21.92
C ARG A 48 9.98 8.51 22.11
N VAL A 49 8.94 7.72 21.84
CA VAL A 49 9.03 6.26 21.87
C VAL A 49 9.79 5.81 20.63
N PRO A 50 10.95 5.12 20.74
CA PRO A 50 11.73 4.74 19.58
C PRO A 50 11.03 3.65 18.75
N ASN A 51 11.19 3.70 17.44
CA ASN A 51 10.85 2.57 16.59
C ASN A 51 11.83 1.41 16.81
N THR A 52 11.32 0.19 16.75
CA THR A 52 12.07 -1.07 16.86
C THR A 52 11.61 -2.05 15.77
N PRO A 53 12.36 -3.13 15.48
CA PRO A 53 11.87 -4.19 14.58
C PRO A 53 10.53 -4.82 15.01
N THR A 54 10.20 -4.73 16.29
CA THR A 54 8.94 -5.24 16.87
C THR A 54 7.85 -4.18 17.02
N THR A 55 8.10 -2.94 16.61
CA THR A 55 7.04 -1.92 16.61
C THR A 55 5.97 -2.31 15.60
N ALA A 56 4.71 -2.26 16.01
CA ALA A 56 3.57 -2.55 15.13
C ALA A 56 3.18 -1.30 14.35
N PHE A 57 2.94 -1.46 13.05
CA PHE A 57 2.48 -0.41 12.14
C PHE A 57 1.21 -0.87 11.46
N ARG A 58 0.27 0.04 11.21
CA ARG A 58 -0.83 -0.26 10.28
C ARG A 58 -0.23 -0.54 8.90
N ILE A 59 -0.55 -1.69 8.32
CA ILE A 59 0.05 -2.13 7.05
C ILE A 59 -0.84 -1.84 5.84
N GLY A 60 -2.02 -1.25 6.03
CA GLY A 60 -2.92 -0.84 4.96
C GLY A 60 -3.21 -2.01 4.01
N SER A 61 -3.18 -1.74 2.70
CA SER A 61 -3.50 -2.72 1.65
C SER A 61 -2.68 -4.01 1.63
N GLN A 62 -1.57 -4.14 2.37
CA GLN A 62 -0.94 -5.46 2.56
C GLN A 62 -1.92 -6.47 3.20
N THR A 63 -2.91 -5.98 3.94
CA THR A 63 -4.05 -6.75 4.47
C THR A 63 -4.73 -7.62 3.40
N LYS A 64 -4.78 -7.15 2.15
CA LYS A 64 -5.45 -7.86 1.05
C LYS A 64 -4.81 -9.22 0.77
N THR A 65 -3.49 -9.34 0.88
CA THR A 65 -2.84 -10.64 0.69
C THR A 65 -3.23 -11.63 1.81
N PHE A 66 -3.45 -11.17 3.05
CA PHE A 66 -3.97 -11.99 4.15
C PHE A 66 -5.42 -12.43 3.89
N THR A 67 -6.26 -11.51 3.41
CA THR A 67 -7.64 -11.84 2.98
C THR A 67 -7.66 -12.86 1.85
N ALA A 68 -6.77 -12.73 0.86
CA ALA A 68 -6.65 -13.67 -0.24
C ALA A 68 -6.24 -15.07 0.26
N ILE A 69 -5.29 -15.16 1.18
CA ILE A 69 -4.90 -16.43 1.81
C ILE A 69 -6.09 -17.07 2.52
N ALA A 70 -6.88 -16.30 3.27
CA ALA A 70 -8.07 -16.82 3.95
C ALA A 70 -9.12 -17.37 2.97
N ILE A 71 -9.35 -16.70 1.84
CA ILE A 71 -10.26 -17.18 0.78
C ILE A 71 -9.72 -18.48 0.16
N LEU A 72 -8.42 -18.56 -0.11
CA LEU A 72 -7.81 -19.77 -0.66
C LEU A 72 -7.81 -20.94 0.35
N GLN A 73 -7.65 -20.68 1.65
CA GLN A 73 -7.82 -21.69 2.69
C GLN A 73 -9.25 -22.24 2.72
N LEU A 74 -10.26 -21.38 2.60
CA LEU A 74 -11.66 -21.80 2.50
C LEU A 74 -11.92 -22.59 1.21
N GLN A 75 -11.24 -22.25 0.11
CA GLN A 75 -11.28 -23.02 -1.13
C GLN A 75 -10.67 -24.42 -0.96
N GLU A 76 -9.50 -24.54 -0.31
CA GLU A 76 -8.86 -25.83 -0.03
C GLU A 76 -9.73 -26.74 0.86
N GLN A 77 -10.51 -26.13 1.75
CA GLN A 77 -11.50 -26.81 2.58
C GLN A 77 -12.78 -27.20 1.80
N GLY A 78 -12.86 -26.91 0.50
CA GLY A 78 -14.01 -27.21 -0.36
C GLY A 78 -15.26 -26.35 -0.09
N ARG A 79 -15.09 -25.21 0.60
CA ARG A 79 -16.22 -24.38 1.09
C ARG A 79 -16.67 -23.33 0.10
N LEU A 80 -15.79 -22.98 -0.84
CA LEU A 80 -16.05 -22.06 -1.93
C LEU A 80 -15.16 -22.45 -3.11
N ARG A 81 -15.44 -21.89 -4.28
CA ARG A 81 -14.50 -21.77 -5.39
C ARG A 81 -14.34 -20.29 -5.70
N VAL A 82 -13.14 -19.84 -6.04
CA VAL A 82 -12.92 -18.43 -6.43
C VAL A 82 -13.75 -18.05 -7.67
N THR A 83 -14.16 -19.02 -8.47
CA THR A 83 -15.04 -18.82 -9.63
C THR A 83 -16.52 -18.70 -9.27
N ASP A 84 -16.91 -18.92 -8.02
CA ASP A 84 -18.32 -18.83 -7.61
C ASP A 84 -18.84 -17.40 -7.78
N PRO A 85 -20.06 -17.22 -8.32
CA PRO A 85 -20.80 -15.98 -8.18
C PRO A 85 -20.95 -15.60 -6.71
N ILE A 86 -20.77 -14.32 -6.38
CA ILE A 86 -20.85 -13.87 -4.99
C ILE A 86 -22.25 -14.04 -4.41
N ALA A 87 -23.30 -14.11 -5.22
CA ALA A 87 -24.66 -14.40 -4.78
C ALA A 87 -24.82 -15.77 -4.10
N HIS A 88 -23.92 -16.73 -4.36
CA HIS A 88 -23.92 -18.01 -3.65
C HIS A 88 -23.58 -17.85 -2.16
N HIS A 89 -22.72 -16.89 -1.84
CA HIS A 89 -22.20 -16.65 -0.49
C HIS A 89 -22.89 -15.44 0.18
N LEU A 90 -23.35 -14.49 -0.65
CA LEU A 90 -24.00 -13.24 -0.29
C LEU A 90 -25.36 -13.12 -1.02
N PRO A 91 -26.37 -13.94 -0.66
CA PRO A 91 -27.69 -13.88 -1.29
C PRO A 91 -28.30 -12.48 -1.17
N GLY A 92 -28.84 -11.99 -2.29
CA GLY A 92 -29.44 -10.65 -2.38
C GLY A 92 -28.48 -9.52 -2.69
N TYR A 93 -27.17 -9.77 -2.84
CA TYR A 93 -26.24 -8.72 -3.26
C TYR A 93 -26.50 -8.27 -4.72
N PRO A 94 -26.65 -6.96 -5.00
CA PRO A 94 -26.88 -6.45 -6.35
C PRO A 94 -25.80 -6.89 -7.35
N HIS A 95 -26.18 -7.33 -8.55
CA HIS A 95 -25.29 -7.91 -9.55
C HIS A 95 -24.50 -9.16 -9.07
N GLY A 96 -24.86 -9.76 -7.93
CA GLY A 96 -24.09 -10.83 -7.32
C GLY A 96 -24.02 -12.13 -8.12
N ALA A 97 -24.94 -12.33 -9.08
CA ALA A 97 -24.89 -13.45 -10.02
C ALA A 97 -23.85 -13.24 -11.16
N GLN A 98 -23.43 -11.99 -11.40
CA GLN A 98 -22.49 -11.61 -12.47
C GLN A 98 -21.05 -11.49 -11.93
N ILE A 99 -20.90 -11.11 -10.66
CA ILE A 99 -19.61 -10.90 -10.01
C ILE A 99 -19.16 -12.20 -9.34
N THR A 100 -17.91 -12.61 -9.54
CA THR A 100 -17.30 -13.77 -8.88
C THR A 100 -16.33 -13.35 -7.78
N LEU A 101 -15.97 -14.27 -6.88
CA LEU A 101 -14.92 -14.03 -5.88
C LEU A 101 -13.56 -13.70 -6.54
N HIS A 102 -13.25 -14.31 -7.69
CA HIS A 102 -12.09 -14.02 -8.52
C HIS A 102 -12.10 -12.57 -9.01
N HIS A 103 -13.26 -12.05 -9.41
CA HIS A 103 -13.38 -10.64 -9.79
C HIS A 103 -13.08 -9.70 -8.61
N LEU A 104 -13.47 -10.07 -7.38
CA LEU A 104 -13.13 -9.29 -6.18
C LEU A 104 -11.61 -9.34 -5.91
N LEU A 105 -11.00 -10.53 -5.91
CA LEU A 105 -9.57 -10.74 -5.63
C LEU A 105 -8.65 -10.05 -6.64
N THR A 106 -9.09 -9.90 -7.88
CA THR A 106 -8.32 -9.28 -8.99
C THR A 106 -8.68 -7.82 -9.25
N ASN A 107 -9.61 -7.24 -8.48
CA ASN A 107 -10.17 -5.91 -8.71
C ASN A 107 -10.76 -5.72 -10.13
N THR A 108 -11.44 -6.74 -10.65
CA THR A 108 -12.12 -6.70 -11.96
C THR A 108 -13.65 -6.73 -11.85
N SER A 109 -14.21 -6.51 -10.66
CA SER A 109 -15.66 -6.63 -10.42
C SER A 109 -16.50 -5.48 -10.96
N GLY A 110 -15.89 -4.34 -11.29
CA GLY A 110 -16.63 -3.12 -11.63
C GLY A 110 -17.25 -2.39 -10.42
N ILE A 111 -17.13 -2.92 -9.20
CA ILE A 111 -17.71 -2.29 -8.00
C ILE A 111 -16.96 -0.98 -7.68
N PRO A 112 -17.65 0.17 -7.57
CA PRO A 112 -17.04 1.44 -7.17
C PRO A 112 -16.33 1.36 -5.81
N ASP A 113 -15.21 2.06 -5.66
CA ASP A 113 -14.49 2.10 -4.40
C ASP A 113 -15.16 3.02 -3.38
N TYR A 114 -15.50 2.53 -2.20
CA TYR A 114 -16.22 3.31 -1.20
C TYR A 114 -15.40 4.51 -0.69
N VAL A 115 -14.07 4.42 -0.70
CA VAL A 115 -13.20 5.52 -0.23
C VAL A 115 -13.17 6.71 -1.19
N THR A 116 -13.62 6.53 -2.44
CA THR A 116 -13.70 7.61 -3.45
C THR A 116 -15.10 8.20 -3.53
N THR A 117 -15.99 7.89 -2.58
CA THR A 117 -17.34 8.43 -2.53
C THR A 117 -17.37 9.72 -1.71
N ASP A 118 -18.25 10.67 -2.07
CA ASP A 118 -18.35 12.02 -1.49
C ASP A 118 -18.62 12.07 0.04
N GLY A 119 -18.87 10.92 0.67
CA GLY A 119 -19.13 10.80 2.11
C GLY A 119 -17.96 10.27 2.94
N PHE A 120 -17.00 9.54 2.35
CA PHE A 120 -16.00 8.78 3.11
C PHE A 120 -15.20 9.68 4.05
N THR A 121 -14.74 10.84 3.55
CA THR A 121 -13.92 11.76 4.34
C THR A 121 -14.63 12.36 5.55
N ARG A 122 -15.96 12.41 5.52
CA ARG A 122 -16.78 12.92 6.64
C ARG A 122 -16.99 11.89 7.74
N VAL A 123 -16.92 10.61 7.42
CA VAL A 123 -17.27 9.50 8.33
C VAL A 123 -16.06 8.68 8.77
N MET A 124 -14.91 8.82 8.12
CA MET A 124 -13.70 8.03 8.39
C MET A 124 -13.18 8.12 9.83
N GLY A 125 -13.52 9.19 10.56
CA GLY A 125 -13.14 9.38 11.96
C GLY A 125 -14.07 8.68 12.96
N THR A 126 -15.10 7.97 12.49
CA THR A 126 -16.09 7.30 13.35
C THR A 126 -16.06 5.79 13.14
N PRO A 127 -16.31 4.97 14.19
CA PRO A 127 -16.40 3.53 14.06
C PRO A 127 -17.53 3.10 13.11
N ARG A 128 -17.25 2.13 12.24
CA ARG A 128 -18.23 1.57 11.31
C ARG A 128 -18.18 0.04 11.31
N THR A 129 -19.36 -0.56 11.16
CA THR A 129 -19.51 -1.99 10.92
C THR A 129 -19.29 -2.31 9.45
N ARG A 130 -18.90 -3.55 9.14
CA ARG A 130 -18.79 -4.03 7.75
C ARG A 130 -20.05 -3.78 6.94
N ARG A 131 -21.22 -4.02 7.54
CA ARG A 131 -22.51 -3.77 6.89
C ARG A 131 -22.67 -2.30 6.49
N GLN A 132 -22.31 -1.37 7.37
CA GLN A 132 -22.34 0.06 7.04
C GLN A 132 -21.37 0.41 5.90
N LEU A 133 -20.20 -0.23 5.82
CA LEU A 133 -19.28 -0.04 4.69
C LEU A 133 -19.87 -0.60 3.39
N ILE A 134 -20.49 -1.79 3.43
CA ILE A 134 -21.15 -2.41 2.27
C ILE A 134 -22.32 -1.54 1.76
N ASP A 135 -23.10 -0.97 2.68
CA ASP A 135 -24.23 -0.10 2.35
C ASP A 135 -23.81 1.17 1.57
N ASP A 136 -22.54 1.61 1.65
CA ASP A 136 -22.06 2.78 0.90
C ASP A 136 -21.93 2.54 -0.61
N PHE A 137 -21.76 1.27 -1.03
CA PHE A 137 -21.42 0.93 -2.41
C PHE A 137 -22.32 -0.12 -3.06
N LYS A 138 -23.04 -0.94 -2.29
CA LYS A 138 -23.78 -2.10 -2.84
C LYS A 138 -24.81 -1.73 -3.91
N ASP A 139 -25.47 -0.57 -3.78
CA ASP A 139 -26.56 -0.13 -4.67
C ASP A 139 -26.08 0.83 -5.77
N ARG A 140 -24.76 1.07 -5.86
CA ARG A 140 -24.18 1.90 -6.92
C ARG A 140 -24.07 1.09 -8.22
N PRO A 141 -24.23 1.75 -9.39
CA PRO A 141 -24.01 1.09 -10.66
C PRO A 141 -22.55 0.60 -10.78
N LEU A 142 -22.36 -0.54 -11.45
CA LEU A 142 -21.03 -1.00 -11.81
C LEU A 142 -20.37 -0.02 -12.77
N LEU A 143 -19.06 0.18 -12.63
CA LEU A 143 -18.25 1.04 -13.49
C LEU A 143 -18.03 0.43 -14.88
N PHE A 144 -18.18 -0.89 -15.00
CA PHE A 144 -18.01 -1.70 -16.20
C PHE A 144 -18.48 -3.14 -15.91
N GLU A 145 -18.66 -3.93 -16.97
CA GLU A 145 -19.02 -5.35 -16.86
C GLU A 145 -17.94 -6.15 -16.09
N PRO A 146 -18.30 -6.99 -15.10
CA PRO A 146 -17.34 -7.79 -14.35
C PRO A 146 -16.40 -8.60 -15.26
N GLY A 147 -15.10 -8.53 -14.99
CA GLY A 147 -14.04 -9.19 -15.77
C GLY A 147 -13.51 -8.37 -16.96
N ALA A 148 -14.19 -7.29 -17.39
CA ALA A 148 -13.80 -6.56 -18.60
C ALA A 148 -12.46 -5.81 -18.47
N ARG A 149 -12.14 -5.30 -17.27
CA ARG A 149 -10.89 -4.60 -16.97
C ARG A 149 -10.62 -4.56 -15.47
N MET A 150 -9.38 -4.25 -15.09
CA MET A 150 -9.04 -3.93 -13.70
C MET A 150 -9.36 -2.47 -13.38
N SER A 151 -9.92 -2.26 -12.19
CA SER A 151 -9.96 -0.97 -11.48
C SER A 151 -9.89 -1.29 -10.00
N TYR A 152 -8.78 -0.94 -9.35
CA TYR A 152 -8.57 -1.19 -7.92
C TYR A 152 -9.83 -0.79 -7.13
N SER A 153 -10.26 -1.57 -6.14
CA SER A 153 -11.47 -1.25 -5.35
C SER A 153 -11.38 -1.88 -3.98
N ASN A 154 -11.41 -1.08 -2.91
CA ASN A 154 -11.40 -1.62 -1.55
C ASN A 154 -12.73 -2.30 -1.22
N SER A 155 -13.83 -1.84 -1.82
CA SER A 155 -15.17 -2.41 -1.66
C SER A 155 -15.22 -3.92 -1.91
N GLY A 156 -14.52 -4.41 -2.93
CA GLY A 156 -14.47 -5.85 -3.20
C GLY A 156 -13.82 -6.65 -2.07
N TRP A 157 -12.81 -6.09 -1.41
CA TRP A 157 -12.14 -6.73 -0.28
C TRP A 157 -13.00 -6.72 1.00
N ILE A 158 -13.85 -5.71 1.18
CA ILE A 158 -14.86 -5.70 2.25
C ILE A 158 -15.82 -6.88 2.08
N LEU A 159 -16.28 -7.15 0.84
CA LEU A 159 -17.14 -8.31 0.54
C LEU A 159 -16.42 -9.65 0.79
N LEU A 160 -15.13 -9.75 0.48
CA LEU A 160 -14.35 -10.95 0.80
C LEU A 160 -14.28 -11.18 2.32
N GLY A 161 -14.16 -10.12 3.13
CA GLY A 161 -14.28 -10.21 4.58
C GLY A 161 -15.63 -10.76 5.04
N GLU A 162 -16.73 -10.29 4.46
CA GLU A 162 -18.09 -10.81 4.75
C GLU A 162 -18.23 -12.30 4.38
N VAL A 163 -17.67 -12.73 3.24
CA VAL A 163 -17.68 -14.14 2.81
C VAL A 163 -16.89 -15.01 3.80
N ILE A 164 -15.72 -14.55 4.26
CA ILE A 164 -14.91 -15.26 5.25
C ILE A 164 -15.71 -15.47 6.53
N GLU A 165 -16.36 -14.43 7.06
CA GLU A 165 -17.13 -14.55 8.31
C GLU A 165 -18.34 -15.47 8.15
N ARG A 166 -19.11 -15.34 7.06
CA ARG A 166 -20.29 -16.17 6.82
C ARG A 166 -19.96 -17.65 6.70
N LEU A 167 -18.88 -17.96 5.98
CA LEU A 167 -18.47 -19.34 5.85
C LEU A 167 -17.88 -19.79 7.18
N SER A 168 -16.84 -19.15 7.69
CA SER A 168 -16.16 -19.62 8.92
C SER A 168 -17.01 -19.64 10.18
N GLY A 169 -18.01 -18.76 10.31
CA GLY A 169 -18.71 -18.51 11.57
C GLY A 169 -17.86 -17.76 12.60
N LEU A 170 -16.65 -17.33 12.23
CA LEU A 170 -15.74 -16.53 13.04
C LEU A 170 -15.78 -15.08 12.58
N THR A 171 -15.45 -14.13 13.45
CA THR A 171 -15.12 -12.79 12.96
C THR A 171 -13.86 -12.85 12.09
N TYR A 172 -13.71 -11.89 11.17
CA TYR A 172 -12.57 -11.85 10.25
C TYR A 172 -11.23 -11.83 11.02
N GLY A 173 -11.15 -11.01 12.07
CA GLY A 173 -9.97 -10.96 12.93
C GLY A 173 -9.67 -12.28 13.65
N GLU A 174 -10.70 -13.00 14.12
CA GLU A 174 -10.53 -14.32 14.73
C GLU A 174 -10.09 -15.38 13.73
N TYR A 175 -10.63 -15.36 12.51
CA TYR A 175 -10.21 -16.26 11.45
C TYR A 175 -8.71 -16.09 11.16
N LEU A 176 -8.27 -14.84 10.92
CA LEU A 176 -6.85 -14.57 10.66
C LEU A 176 -5.97 -14.97 11.85
N ARG A 177 -6.41 -14.70 13.08
CA ARG A 177 -5.67 -15.12 14.27
C ARG A 177 -5.49 -16.63 14.33
N GLN A 178 -6.56 -17.40 14.10
CA GLN A 178 -6.54 -18.86 14.22
C GLN A 178 -5.82 -19.55 13.06
N HIS A 179 -5.99 -19.04 11.83
CA HIS A 179 -5.57 -19.74 10.61
C HIS A 179 -4.31 -19.16 9.96
N ILE A 180 -3.83 -17.99 10.41
CA ILE A 180 -2.62 -17.34 9.88
C ILE A 180 -1.67 -16.94 10.99
N PHE A 181 -2.08 -16.06 11.91
CA PHE A 181 -1.15 -15.45 12.87
C PHE A 181 -0.61 -16.45 13.89
N ALA A 182 -1.48 -17.21 14.56
CA ALA A 182 -1.04 -18.19 15.56
C ALA A 182 -0.21 -19.34 14.96
N PRO A 183 -0.56 -19.95 13.81
CA PRO A 183 0.27 -20.97 13.16
C PRO A 183 1.69 -20.49 12.81
N LEU A 184 1.85 -19.19 12.54
CA LEU A 184 3.12 -18.57 12.17
C LEU A 184 3.80 -17.79 13.30
N ALA A 185 3.24 -17.82 14.51
CA ALA A 185 3.72 -17.05 15.67
C ALA A 185 3.89 -15.55 15.37
N MET A 186 2.89 -14.96 14.71
CA MET A 186 2.81 -13.52 14.43
C MET A 186 2.09 -12.80 15.57
N ASP A 187 2.67 -12.85 16.77
CA ASP A 187 2.01 -12.44 18.01
C ASP A 187 1.76 -10.91 18.13
N ARG A 188 2.32 -10.13 17.21
CA ARG A 188 2.19 -8.66 17.15
C ARG A 188 1.47 -8.19 15.88
N SER A 189 0.63 -9.07 15.33
CA SER A 189 -0.20 -8.81 14.16
C SER A 189 -1.69 -8.99 14.50
N GLY A 190 -2.54 -8.10 13.99
CA GLY A 190 -3.98 -8.11 14.32
C GLY A 190 -4.76 -6.97 13.67
N MET A 191 -6.07 -6.89 13.97
CA MET A 191 -6.99 -5.88 13.44
C MET A 191 -7.14 -4.63 14.32
N ALA A 192 -7.05 -4.80 15.64
CA ALA A 192 -7.22 -3.70 16.60
C ALA A 192 -5.85 -3.17 17.02
N ASP A 193 -5.66 -1.86 17.02
CA ASP A 193 -4.42 -1.28 17.52
C ASP A 193 -4.23 -1.68 19.00
N GLY A 194 -3.04 -2.16 19.33
CA GLY A 194 -2.67 -2.56 20.68
C GLY A 194 -1.73 -1.54 21.33
N ALA A 195 -1.41 -1.79 22.60
CA ALA A 195 -0.34 -1.05 23.27
C ALA A 195 0.99 -1.21 22.49
N GLY A 196 1.59 -0.09 22.10
CA GLY A 196 2.85 -0.08 21.36
C GLY A 196 2.71 -0.17 19.83
N THR A 197 1.49 -0.05 19.27
CA THR A 197 1.32 0.33 17.87
C THR A 197 1.81 1.76 17.67
N ALA A 198 2.57 1.99 16.59
CA ALA A 198 3.07 3.32 16.24
C ALA A 198 1.90 4.28 15.97
N VAL A 199 2.10 5.56 16.26
CA VAL A 199 1.20 6.66 15.90
C VAL A 199 1.52 7.11 14.48
N GLY A 200 0.50 7.42 13.68
CA GLY A 200 0.66 7.83 12.30
C GLY A 200 0.93 9.33 12.13
N TYR A 201 1.86 9.66 11.24
CA TYR A 201 2.30 11.03 10.98
C TYR A 201 2.38 11.33 9.48
N MET A 202 2.50 12.61 9.16
CA MET A 202 2.85 13.13 7.84
C MET A 202 4.05 14.06 8.01
N SER A 203 4.88 14.20 6.97
CA SER A 203 5.89 15.25 6.93
C SER A 203 5.44 16.43 6.10
N VAL A 204 5.23 17.59 6.73
CA VAL A 204 4.79 18.84 6.09
C VAL A 204 5.86 19.90 6.34
N ASP A 205 6.41 20.49 5.28
CA ASP A 205 7.48 21.50 5.36
C ASP A 205 8.68 21.08 6.22
N GLY A 206 9.05 19.79 6.15
CA GLY A 206 10.14 19.20 6.92
C GLY A 206 9.83 19.00 8.40
N ARG A 207 8.58 19.24 8.84
CA ARG A 207 8.10 18.97 10.21
C ARG A 207 7.29 17.69 10.24
N VAL A 208 7.44 16.92 11.31
CA VAL A 208 6.60 15.74 11.58
C VAL A 208 5.32 16.24 12.25
N THR A 209 4.19 16.01 11.61
CA THR A 209 2.86 16.41 12.06
C THR A 209 1.99 15.18 12.21
N ARG A 210 1.24 15.07 13.31
CA ARG A 210 0.32 13.95 13.52
C ARG A 210 -0.69 13.90 12.37
N ALA A 211 -0.90 12.71 11.81
CA ALA A 211 -1.84 12.52 10.71
C ALA A 211 -3.29 12.67 11.20
N PRO A 212 -4.24 13.02 10.31
CA PRO A 212 -5.66 13.00 10.64
C PRO A 212 -6.10 11.66 11.24
N TYR A 213 -7.07 11.69 12.15
CA TYR A 213 -7.57 10.46 12.76
C TYR A 213 -8.41 9.66 11.75
N LEU A 214 -8.03 8.40 11.59
CA LEU A 214 -8.79 7.37 10.87
C LEU A 214 -9.16 6.27 11.85
N ASP A 215 -10.46 6.05 12.05
CA ASP A 215 -10.94 4.89 12.79
C ASP A 215 -10.72 3.63 11.93
N ASN A 216 -9.92 2.70 12.45
CA ASN A 216 -9.42 1.57 11.67
C ASN A 216 -10.52 0.61 11.20
N SER A 217 -11.68 0.62 11.86
CA SER A 217 -12.85 -0.15 11.43
C SER A 217 -13.33 0.25 10.02
N ASN A 218 -13.01 1.46 9.56
CA ASN A 218 -13.31 1.90 8.19
C ASN A 218 -12.48 1.18 7.12
N GLN A 219 -11.45 0.40 7.46
CA GLN A 219 -10.61 -0.29 6.47
C GLN A 219 -10.92 -1.78 6.33
N ASP A 220 -11.39 -2.42 7.43
CA ASP A 220 -11.76 -3.84 7.51
C ASP A 220 -10.77 -4.78 6.75
N ALA A 221 -11.26 -5.84 6.11
CA ALA A 221 -10.50 -6.79 5.30
C ALA A 221 -9.79 -6.20 4.07
N ALA A 222 -9.95 -4.90 3.81
CA ALA A 222 -9.22 -4.19 2.76
C ALA A 222 -7.92 -3.55 3.28
N GLY A 223 -7.79 -3.27 4.57
CA GLY A 223 -6.63 -2.50 5.05
C GLY A 223 -6.36 -2.41 6.55
N ALA A 224 -7.20 -3.01 7.40
CA ALA A 224 -7.17 -2.74 8.85
C ALA A 224 -6.08 -3.49 9.63
N LEU A 225 -5.24 -4.32 9.00
CA LEU A 225 -4.21 -5.00 9.78
C LEU A 225 -3.10 -4.06 10.24
N HIS A 226 -2.57 -4.35 11.42
CA HIS A 226 -1.23 -3.95 11.83
C HIS A 226 -0.32 -5.17 11.90
N SER A 227 0.98 -4.95 11.76
CA SER A 227 2.00 -5.99 11.84
C SER A 227 3.38 -5.38 12.14
N THR A 228 4.40 -6.23 12.29
CA THR A 228 5.80 -5.83 12.50
C THR A 228 6.66 -6.35 11.35
N VAL A 229 7.85 -5.79 11.15
CA VAL A 229 8.76 -6.31 10.11
C VAL A 229 9.18 -7.76 10.38
N GLU A 230 9.26 -8.17 11.65
CA GLU A 230 9.57 -9.56 12.02
C GLU A 230 8.40 -10.50 11.76
N ASP A 231 7.17 -10.10 12.07
CA ASP A 231 5.98 -10.90 11.78
C ASP A 231 5.76 -11.06 10.27
N LEU A 232 6.00 -10.01 9.48
CA LEU A 232 5.92 -10.10 8.02
C LEU A 232 6.99 -11.03 7.43
N HIS A 233 8.17 -11.13 8.05
CA HIS A 233 9.16 -12.15 7.66
C HIS A 233 8.66 -13.57 8.00
N ARG A 234 8.08 -13.78 9.19
CA ARG A 234 7.46 -15.07 9.56
C ARG A 234 6.31 -15.42 8.60
N TRP A 235 5.48 -14.46 8.24
CA TRP A 235 4.43 -14.59 7.25
C TRP A 235 4.99 -15.08 5.91
N ASN A 236 6.00 -14.39 5.36
CA ASN A 236 6.62 -14.74 4.09
C ASN A 236 7.21 -16.17 4.10
N ARG A 237 7.91 -16.55 5.18
CA ARG A 237 8.48 -17.90 5.32
C ARG A 237 7.42 -18.97 5.58
N GLY A 238 6.31 -18.58 6.18
CA GLY A 238 5.22 -19.47 6.58
C GLY A 238 4.23 -19.82 5.49
N LEU A 239 4.26 -19.15 4.33
CA LEU A 239 3.29 -19.37 3.24
C LEU A 239 3.09 -20.86 2.86
N PRO A 240 4.16 -21.69 2.69
CA PRO A 240 4.02 -23.13 2.42
C PRO A 240 3.34 -23.95 3.53
N ARG A 241 3.19 -23.39 4.73
CA ARG A 241 2.46 -24.02 5.85
C ARG A 241 0.99 -23.61 5.89
N LEU A 242 0.62 -22.53 5.18
CA LEU A 242 -0.73 -21.97 5.19
C LEU A 242 -1.60 -22.41 4.01
N LEU A 243 -0.96 -22.73 2.89
CA LEU A 243 -1.60 -23.06 1.62
C LEU A 243 -0.83 -24.18 0.92
N GLN A 244 -1.56 -25.02 0.20
CA GLN A 244 -0.98 -26.00 -0.71
C GLN A 244 -0.23 -25.32 -1.85
N ARG A 245 0.68 -26.07 -2.49
CA ARG A 245 1.54 -25.56 -3.56
C ARG A 245 0.74 -24.94 -4.71
N GLU A 246 -0.39 -25.53 -5.07
CA GLU A 246 -1.27 -25.09 -6.15
C GLU A 246 -1.93 -23.76 -5.80
N SER A 247 -2.45 -23.61 -4.58
CA SER A 247 -3.04 -22.35 -4.11
C SER A 247 -2.01 -21.24 -3.95
N LEU A 248 -0.78 -21.56 -3.55
CA LEU A 248 0.33 -20.58 -3.54
C LEU A 248 0.71 -20.11 -4.94
N ALA A 249 0.72 -21.02 -5.91
CA ALA A 249 0.93 -20.65 -7.30
C ALA A 249 -0.19 -19.73 -7.79
N GLU A 250 -1.44 -20.02 -7.43
CA GLU A 250 -2.60 -19.17 -7.78
C GLU A 250 -2.61 -17.82 -7.05
N LEU A 251 -2.16 -17.75 -5.80
CA LEU A 251 -2.01 -16.49 -5.04
C LEU A 251 -1.09 -15.50 -5.78
N PHE A 252 0.01 -16.01 -6.34
CA PHE A 252 1.06 -15.21 -7.00
C PHE A 252 1.04 -15.32 -8.53
N ARG A 253 -0.03 -15.86 -9.10
CA ARG A 253 -0.21 -15.84 -10.56
C ARG A 253 -0.65 -14.44 -10.98
N PRO A 254 -0.04 -13.83 -12.02
CA PRO A 254 -0.56 -12.58 -12.57
C PRO A 254 -1.86 -12.89 -13.33
N HIS A 255 -2.99 -12.70 -12.67
CA HIS A 255 -4.32 -12.99 -13.23
C HIS A 255 -4.78 -11.92 -14.21
N VAL A 256 -4.35 -10.68 -13.97
CA VAL A 256 -4.68 -9.52 -14.79
C VAL A 256 -3.45 -8.64 -14.94
N GLU A 257 -3.26 -8.10 -16.13
CA GLU A 257 -2.25 -7.08 -16.42
C GLU A 257 -2.92 -5.70 -16.50
N THR A 258 -2.42 -4.72 -15.75
CA THR A 258 -2.84 -3.33 -15.87
C THR A 258 -1.65 -2.40 -15.73
N ASP A 259 -1.59 -1.38 -16.58
CA ASP A 259 -0.58 -0.31 -16.49
C ASP A 259 0.85 -0.88 -16.43
N GLY A 260 1.14 -1.89 -17.26
CA GLY A 260 2.43 -2.57 -17.32
C GLY A 260 2.77 -3.46 -16.12
N THR A 261 1.78 -3.78 -15.28
CA THR A 261 1.97 -4.59 -14.08
C THR A 261 0.97 -5.75 -13.97
N GLY A 262 1.49 -6.94 -13.67
CA GLY A 262 0.70 -8.09 -13.25
C GLY A 262 0.14 -7.95 -11.84
N TYR A 263 -1.12 -8.34 -11.66
CA TYR A 263 -1.81 -8.35 -10.38
C TYR A 263 -2.27 -9.77 -10.06
N GLY A 264 -1.81 -10.28 -8.90
CA GLY A 264 -2.24 -11.56 -8.33
C GLY A 264 -3.41 -11.38 -7.38
N TYR A 265 -3.62 -12.33 -6.47
CA TYR A 265 -4.64 -12.16 -5.44
C TYR A 265 -4.10 -11.30 -4.30
N GLY A 266 -4.35 -9.99 -4.37
CA GLY A 266 -4.01 -9.03 -3.32
C GLY A 266 -2.54 -8.63 -3.28
N CYS A 267 -1.79 -8.88 -4.36
CA CYS A 267 -0.38 -8.52 -4.49
C CYS A 267 -0.06 -8.19 -5.95
N VAL A 268 1.05 -7.48 -6.14
CA VAL A 268 1.63 -7.23 -7.46
C VAL A 268 2.64 -8.32 -7.77
N VAL A 269 2.60 -8.78 -9.01
CA VAL A 269 3.49 -9.82 -9.53
C VAL A 269 4.22 -9.29 -10.74
N SER A 270 5.54 -9.41 -10.71
CA SER A 270 6.45 -9.10 -11.80
C SER A 270 7.46 -10.23 -11.94
N GLU A 271 8.29 -10.19 -12.99
CA GLU A 271 9.29 -11.22 -13.21
C GLU A 271 10.21 -11.36 -11.98
N GLY A 272 10.26 -12.56 -11.40
CA GLY A 272 11.06 -12.84 -10.20
C GLY A 272 10.64 -12.14 -8.90
N ARG A 273 9.69 -11.19 -8.91
CA ARG A 273 9.36 -10.34 -7.75
C ARG A 273 7.85 -10.31 -7.45
N VAL A 274 7.51 -10.57 -6.19
CA VAL A 274 6.15 -10.39 -5.64
C VAL A 274 6.18 -9.26 -4.63
N GLU A 275 5.26 -8.31 -4.74
CA GLU A 275 5.17 -7.12 -3.90
C GLU A 275 3.78 -7.01 -3.28
N SER A 276 3.73 -6.86 -1.96
CA SER A 276 2.55 -6.41 -1.23
C SER A 276 2.88 -5.05 -0.62
N ALA A 277 2.20 -4.00 -1.07
CA ALA A 277 2.34 -2.65 -0.56
C ALA A 277 1.03 -2.14 0.04
N GLY A 278 1.13 -1.18 0.95
CA GLY A 278 -0.01 -0.59 1.63
C GLY A 278 0.23 0.87 1.99
N GLY A 279 -0.87 1.60 2.05
CA GLY A 279 -0.90 2.97 2.55
C GLY A 279 -2.21 3.20 3.26
N THR A 280 -2.15 3.93 4.36
CA THR A 280 -3.30 4.43 5.12
C THR A 280 -2.90 5.75 5.75
N ILE A 281 -3.85 6.50 6.29
CA ILE A 281 -3.56 7.82 6.87
C ILE A 281 -2.51 7.65 7.98
N GLY A 282 -1.37 8.31 7.81
CA GLY A 282 -0.22 8.27 8.70
C GLY A 282 0.77 7.10 8.52
N PHE A 283 0.54 6.17 7.59
CA PHE A 283 1.40 4.98 7.43
C PHE A 283 1.57 4.54 5.98
N VAL A 284 2.77 4.05 5.67
CA VAL A 284 3.05 3.32 4.41
C VAL A 284 3.87 2.08 4.69
N SER A 285 3.70 1.08 3.84
CA SER A 285 4.28 -0.23 4.02
C SER A 285 4.62 -0.87 2.66
N VAL A 286 5.71 -1.61 2.60
CA VAL A 286 6.02 -2.50 1.48
C VAL A 286 6.70 -3.77 1.98
N SER A 287 6.36 -4.89 1.37
CA SER A 287 7.03 -6.17 1.52
C SER A 287 7.25 -6.76 0.13
N ALA A 288 8.51 -6.96 -0.25
CA ALA A 288 8.91 -7.51 -1.55
C ALA A 288 9.67 -8.83 -1.36
N HIS A 289 9.28 -9.86 -2.11
CA HIS A 289 9.97 -11.14 -2.20
C HIS A 289 10.56 -11.33 -3.60
N TYR A 290 11.88 -11.38 -3.66
CA TYR A 290 12.67 -11.66 -4.85
C TYR A 290 12.97 -13.16 -4.87
N ARG A 291 12.16 -13.89 -5.64
CA ARG A 291 12.05 -15.36 -5.58
C ARG A 291 13.33 -16.08 -6.01
N HIS A 292 14.07 -15.53 -6.98
CA HIS A 292 15.32 -16.13 -7.45
C HIS A 292 16.38 -16.19 -6.33
N ASP A 293 16.50 -15.11 -5.56
CA ASP A 293 17.54 -14.97 -4.53
C ASP A 293 17.06 -15.36 -3.13
N ASP A 294 15.79 -15.79 -3.01
CA ASP A 294 15.04 -15.95 -1.76
C ASP A 294 15.22 -14.74 -0.81
N LEU A 295 15.24 -13.53 -1.40
CA LEU A 295 15.45 -12.28 -0.67
C LEU A 295 14.11 -11.64 -0.33
N PHE A 296 13.91 -11.32 0.94
CA PHE A 296 12.74 -10.62 1.44
C PHE A 296 13.16 -9.28 2.03
N VAL A 297 12.53 -8.20 1.56
CA VAL A 297 12.74 -6.85 2.07
C VAL A 297 11.40 -6.28 2.49
N THR A 298 11.31 -5.79 3.72
CA THR A 298 10.12 -5.12 4.24
C THR A 298 10.49 -3.80 4.90
N VAL A 299 9.69 -2.77 4.61
CA VAL A 299 9.85 -1.40 5.10
C VAL A 299 8.47 -0.92 5.56
N LEU A 300 8.36 -0.61 6.85
CA LEU A 300 7.15 -0.06 7.47
C LEU A 300 7.46 1.33 7.99
N SER A 301 6.62 2.30 7.67
CA SER A 301 6.79 3.71 8.07
C SER A 301 5.54 4.21 8.78
N ASN A 302 5.74 4.96 9.86
CA ASN A 302 4.68 5.75 10.49
C ASN A 302 4.70 7.22 10.05
N ILE A 303 5.26 7.46 8.85
CA ILE A 303 5.13 8.71 8.09
C ILE A 303 4.56 8.33 6.71
N GLU A 304 3.35 8.78 6.38
CA GLU A 304 2.63 8.36 5.16
C GLU A 304 3.29 8.80 3.85
N ASN A 305 4.11 9.85 3.89
CA ASN A 305 4.82 10.39 2.75
C ASN A 305 6.34 10.15 2.84
N ALA A 306 6.73 9.03 3.46
CA ALA A 306 8.12 8.57 3.53
C ALA A 306 8.61 7.97 2.20
N ALA A 307 9.94 7.90 2.04
CA ALA A 307 10.62 7.31 0.88
C ALA A 307 10.71 5.76 0.98
N PHE A 308 9.59 5.09 1.28
CA PHE A 308 9.59 3.66 1.64
C PHE A 308 9.98 2.75 0.46
N SER A 309 9.54 3.07 -0.76
CA SER A 309 9.87 2.31 -1.98
C SER A 309 11.34 2.47 -2.37
N GLU A 310 11.89 3.67 -2.26
CA GLU A 310 13.30 3.96 -2.55
C GLU A 310 14.22 3.28 -1.54
N ILE A 311 13.82 3.24 -0.26
CA ILE A 311 14.53 2.49 0.78
C ILE A 311 14.50 0.99 0.48
N GLU A 312 13.35 0.44 0.10
CA GLU A 312 13.22 -0.97 -0.29
C GLU A 312 14.16 -1.31 -1.44
N SER A 313 14.08 -0.57 -2.55
CA SER A 313 14.91 -0.77 -3.73
C SER A 313 16.41 -0.66 -3.43
N ALA A 314 16.82 0.34 -2.65
CA ALA A 314 18.23 0.52 -2.30
C ALA A 314 18.74 -0.56 -1.31
N LEU A 315 17.90 -1.04 -0.40
CA LEU A 315 18.24 -2.17 0.49
C LEU A 315 18.40 -3.47 -0.31
N THR A 316 17.53 -3.70 -1.30
CA THR A 316 17.63 -4.80 -2.25
C THR A 316 18.94 -4.73 -3.02
N ALA A 317 19.26 -3.59 -3.63
CA ALA A 317 20.51 -3.40 -4.37
C ALA A 317 21.74 -3.67 -3.48
N ILE A 318 21.75 -3.18 -2.23
CA ILE A 318 22.83 -3.47 -1.28
C ILE A 318 22.94 -4.99 -1.02
N ALA A 319 21.82 -5.69 -0.85
CA ALA A 319 21.78 -7.14 -0.59
C ALA A 319 22.26 -7.98 -1.78
N CYS A 320 22.01 -7.52 -3.01
CA CYS A 320 22.45 -8.16 -4.25
C CYS A 320 23.87 -7.73 -4.68
N GLY A 321 24.45 -6.71 -4.05
CA GLY A 321 25.76 -6.17 -4.43
C GLY A 321 25.72 -5.25 -5.65
N GLU A 322 24.54 -4.73 -5.96
CA GLU A 322 24.27 -3.83 -7.07
C GLU A 322 24.53 -2.37 -6.69
N PRO A 323 24.73 -1.48 -7.69
CA PRO A 323 24.81 -0.05 -7.45
C PRO A 323 23.47 0.50 -6.92
N TYR A 324 23.54 1.53 -6.08
CA TYR A 324 22.38 2.27 -5.60
C TYR A 324 22.76 3.73 -5.39
N GLU A 325 21.77 4.62 -5.44
CA GLU A 325 21.95 6.03 -5.16
C GLU A 325 21.67 6.32 -3.68
N PRO A 326 22.62 6.90 -2.92
CA PRO A 326 22.36 7.33 -1.56
C PRO A 326 21.39 8.52 -1.54
N PRO A 327 20.56 8.67 -0.50
CA PRO A 327 19.68 9.83 -0.40
C PRO A 327 20.52 11.11 -0.26
N SER A 328 20.15 12.12 -1.03
CA SER A 328 20.77 13.44 -1.00
C SER A 328 19.78 14.50 -0.49
N ARG A 329 20.31 15.66 -0.08
CA ARG A 329 19.46 16.84 0.14
C ARG A 329 18.94 17.34 -1.20
N ARG A 330 17.63 17.52 -1.30
CA ARG A 330 17.00 18.11 -2.48
C ARG A 330 17.40 19.58 -2.57
N VAL A 331 17.83 19.99 -3.77
CA VAL A 331 18.13 21.38 -4.10
C VAL A 331 16.92 21.93 -4.85
N PHE A 332 16.42 23.08 -4.40
CA PHE A 332 15.33 23.77 -5.06
C PHE A 332 15.84 25.07 -5.67
N VAL A 333 15.36 25.41 -6.85
CA VAL A 333 15.75 26.60 -7.60
C VAL A 333 14.62 27.62 -7.60
N THR A 334 14.92 28.89 -7.82
CA THR A 334 13.88 29.88 -8.13
C THR A 334 13.67 29.90 -9.64
N ILE A 335 12.44 29.73 -10.09
CA ILE A 335 12.07 29.84 -11.52
C ILE A 335 11.16 31.05 -11.73
N THR A 336 11.21 31.61 -12.93
CA THR A 336 10.43 32.82 -13.24
C THR A 336 8.93 32.50 -13.29
N PRO A 337 8.07 33.46 -12.93
CA PRO A 337 6.62 33.31 -13.03
C PRO A 337 6.11 32.77 -14.37
N ASP A 338 6.69 33.20 -15.48
CA ASP A 338 6.29 32.80 -16.84
C ASP A 338 6.51 31.31 -17.13
N ILE A 339 7.41 30.65 -16.39
CA ILE A 339 7.62 29.20 -16.49
C ILE A 339 6.53 28.46 -15.70
N LEU A 340 6.12 28.98 -14.55
CA LEU A 340 5.08 28.36 -13.71
C LEU A 340 3.75 28.25 -14.46
N ASP A 341 3.35 29.30 -15.18
CA ASP A 341 2.07 29.33 -15.89
C ASP A 341 1.96 28.23 -16.97
N ARG A 342 3.10 27.82 -17.56
CA ARG A 342 3.15 26.76 -18.59
C ARG A 342 2.72 25.39 -18.07
N TYR A 343 2.81 25.17 -16.77
CA TYR A 343 2.53 23.89 -16.12
C TYR A 343 1.18 23.86 -15.41
N THR A 344 0.45 24.98 -15.41
CA THR A 344 -0.91 25.01 -14.87
C THR A 344 -1.86 24.24 -15.79
N GLY A 345 -2.77 23.49 -15.20
CA GLY A 345 -3.71 22.67 -15.97
C GLY A 345 -4.22 21.47 -15.18
N ARG A 346 -5.14 20.76 -15.81
CA ARG A 346 -5.65 19.48 -15.31
C ARG A 346 -5.01 18.35 -16.08
N TYR A 347 -4.45 17.40 -15.35
CA TYR A 347 -3.81 16.22 -15.92
C TYR A 347 -4.54 14.96 -15.43
N ALA A 348 -4.72 13.99 -16.30
CA ALA A 348 -5.22 12.67 -15.97
C ALA A 348 -4.07 11.67 -15.97
N MET A 349 -3.99 10.85 -14.93
CA MET A 349 -3.07 9.71 -14.86
C MET A 349 -3.84 8.44 -14.57
N ARG A 350 -3.32 7.31 -15.07
CA ARG A 350 -3.86 5.98 -14.77
C ARG A 350 -2.90 5.21 -13.87
N TYR A 351 -3.42 4.66 -12.78
CA TYR A 351 -2.66 3.82 -11.87
C TYR A 351 -3.56 2.72 -11.30
N MET A 352 -3.13 1.46 -11.42
CA MET A 352 -3.89 0.30 -10.95
C MET A 352 -5.32 0.26 -11.49
N GLY A 353 -5.47 0.61 -12.77
CA GLY A 353 -6.74 0.62 -13.47
C GLY A 353 -7.65 1.82 -13.15
N ARG A 354 -7.28 2.67 -12.20
CA ARG A 354 -8.01 3.90 -11.87
C ARG A 354 -7.46 5.09 -12.65
N THR A 355 -8.37 5.95 -13.11
CA THR A 355 -8.02 7.28 -13.58
C THR A 355 -8.14 8.25 -12.42
N SER A 356 -7.09 9.03 -12.16
CA SER A 356 -7.09 10.13 -11.20
C SER A 356 -6.75 11.44 -11.92
N THR A 357 -7.41 12.51 -11.51
CA THR A 357 -7.08 13.86 -11.97
C THR A 357 -6.11 14.52 -10.99
N MET A 358 -5.18 15.26 -11.56
CA MET A 358 -4.19 16.08 -10.89
C MET A 358 -4.36 17.51 -11.40
N ASP A 359 -4.83 18.39 -10.53
CA ASP A 359 -4.99 19.81 -10.82
C ASP A 359 -3.73 20.55 -10.37
N VAL A 360 -2.99 21.10 -11.33
CA VAL A 360 -1.82 21.95 -11.09
C VAL A 360 -2.25 23.41 -11.21
N THR A 361 -2.16 24.13 -10.10
CA THR A 361 -2.63 25.52 -9.97
C THR A 361 -1.50 26.42 -9.50
N ARG A 362 -1.56 27.70 -9.86
CA ARG A 362 -0.58 28.69 -9.39
C ARG A 362 -1.16 29.49 -8.23
N GLU A 363 -0.39 29.64 -7.16
CA GLU A 363 -0.68 30.51 -6.02
C GLU A 363 0.51 31.44 -5.77
N GLY A 364 0.43 32.67 -6.30
CA GLY A 364 1.53 33.63 -6.23
C GLY A 364 2.76 33.16 -7.02
N GLU A 365 3.86 32.88 -6.33
CA GLU A 365 5.12 32.39 -6.90
C GLU A 365 5.29 30.86 -6.76
N ARG A 366 4.21 30.15 -6.41
CA ARG A 366 4.23 28.70 -6.16
C ARG A 366 3.30 27.98 -7.11
N LEU A 367 3.71 26.77 -7.51
CA LEU A 367 2.78 25.79 -8.06
C LEU A 367 2.27 24.90 -6.94
N MET A 368 0.99 24.61 -6.99
CA MET A 368 0.29 23.72 -6.08
C MET A 368 -0.28 22.56 -6.88
N VAL A 369 -0.18 21.36 -6.34
CA VAL A 369 -0.78 20.16 -6.90
C VAL A 369 -1.88 19.66 -5.98
N GLU A 370 -3.02 19.34 -6.58
CA GLU A 370 -4.13 18.68 -5.92
C GLU A 370 -4.48 17.41 -6.69
N VAL A 371 -4.39 16.27 -6.02
CA VAL A 371 -4.87 14.97 -6.53
C VAL A 371 -6.04 14.57 -5.66
N HIS A 372 -7.17 14.20 -6.25
CA HIS A 372 -8.39 13.89 -5.51
C HIS A 372 -8.14 12.93 -4.34
N GLY A 373 -8.49 13.37 -3.13
CA GLY A 373 -8.33 12.60 -1.88
C GLY A 373 -6.98 12.77 -1.18
N LEU A 374 -6.05 13.58 -1.73
CA LEU A 374 -4.80 13.96 -1.07
C LEU A 374 -4.83 15.42 -0.64
N VAL A 375 -3.96 15.77 0.30
CA VAL A 375 -3.76 17.16 0.73
C VAL A 375 -3.11 17.95 -0.41
N LYS A 376 -3.66 19.14 -0.69
CA LYS A 376 -3.06 20.09 -1.64
C LYS A 376 -1.64 20.43 -1.20
N THR A 377 -0.67 20.22 -2.08
CA THR A 377 0.76 20.26 -1.75
C THR A 377 1.51 21.19 -2.70
N GLU A 378 2.56 21.86 -2.22
CA GLU A 378 3.44 22.68 -3.05
C GLU A 378 4.30 21.80 -3.97
N LEU A 379 4.33 22.14 -5.27
CA LEU A 379 5.28 21.63 -6.24
C LEU A 379 6.54 22.50 -6.20
N ARG A 380 7.58 21.98 -5.57
CA ARG A 380 8.84 22.71 -5.38
C ARG A 380 9.76 22.50 -6.59
N PRO A 381 10.16 23.56 -7.30
CA PRO A 381 11.01 23.45 -8.49
C PRO A 381 12.42 22.96 -8.15
N MET A 382 12.86 21.89 -8.83
CA MET A 382 14.23 21.38 -8.81
C MET A 382 15.03 21.81 -10.06
N SER A 383 14.33 22.08 -11.17
CA SER A 383 14.84 22.72 -12.38
C SER A 383 13.70 23.50 -13.05
N GLU A 384 13.91 24.02 -14.27
CA GLU A 384 12.81 24.62 -15.05
C GLU A 384 11.70 23.61 -15.39
N THR A 385 12.01 22.32 -15.51
CA THR A 385 11.06 21.28 -15.95
C THR A 385 10.78 20.21 -14.90
N ARG A 386 11.55 20.17 -13.81
CA ARG A 386 11.45 19.15 -12.76
C ARG A 386 10.96 19.75 -11.45
N PHE A 387 9.96 19.13 -10.85
CA PHE A 387 9.34 19.55 -9.60
C PHE A 387 9.26 18.40 -8.60
N PHE A 388 9.11 18.74 -7.34
CA PHE A 388 9.01 17.78 -6.25
C PHE A 388 7.83 18.09 -5.33
N ALA A 389 7.09 17.06 -4.93
CA ALA A 389 6.09 17.15 -3.88
C ALA A 389 6.12 15.90 -2.98
N ARG A 390 5.73 16.07 -1.72
CA ARG A 390 5.44 14.97 -0.81
C ARG A 390 3.94 14.69 -0.78
N MET A 391 3.50 13.77 -1.62
CA MET A 391 2.11 13.33 -1.72
C MET A 391 2.01 11.91 -1.13
N LYS A 392 1.71 10.91 -1.96
CA LYS A 392 1.79 9.49 -1.58
C LYS A 392 3.24 9.01 -1.69
N GLY A 393 4.06 9.36 -0.70
CA GLY A 393 5.51 9.22 -0.76
C GLY A 393 6.18 10.46 -1.33
N GLU A 394 7.44 10.32 -1.75
CA GLU A 394 8.19 11.35 -2.45
C GLU A 394 7.96 11.25 -3.95
N VAL A 395 7.48 12.32 -4.58
CA VAL A 395 7.13 12.34 -6.00
C VAL A 395 7.94 13.42 -6.70
N GLU A 396 8.73 13.02 -7.68
CA GLU A 396 9.33 13.92 -8.67
C GLU A 396 8.46 13.93 -9.92
N LEU A 397 8.20 15.12 -10.46
CA LEU A 397 7.40 15.36 -11.65
C LEU A 397 8.28 16.02 -12.71
N ASP A 398 8.48 15.34 -13.82
CA ASP A 398 9.18 15.85 -15.00
C ASP A 398 8.15 16.27 -16.05
N PHE A 399 8.03 17.58 -16.26
CA PHE A 399 7.21 18.14 -17.33
C PHE A 399 7.93 18.02 -18.66
N LEU A 400 7.39 17.18 -19.54
CA LEU A 400 7.97 16.84 -20.82
C LEU A 400 7.56 17.87 -21.89
N THR A 401 8.37 18.00 -22.94
CA THR A 401 8.13 18.95 -24.04
C THR A 401 6.88 18.64 -24.85
N ASN A 402 6.36 17.41 -24.77
CA ASN A 402 5.11 16.98 -25.41
C ASN A 402 3.85 17.30 -24.58
N GLY A 403 3.99 18.00 -23.44
CA GLY A 403 2.90 18.35 -22.53
C GLY A 403 2.48 17.25 -21.57
N GLU A 404 3.16 16.11 -21.56
CA GLU A 404 2.97 15.05 -20.57
C GLU A 404 3.80 15.32 -19.30
N ILE A 405 3.42 14.68 -18.21
CA ILE A 405 4.19 14.66 -16.97
C ILE A 405 4.63 13.24 -16.70
N ALA A 406 5.93 12.99 -16.66
CA ALA A 406 6.49 11.74 -16.13
C ALA A 406 6.67 11.87 -14.62
N LEU A 407 6.21 10.87 -13.86
CA LEU A 407 6.37 10.86 -12.41
C LEU A 407 6.56 9.45 -11.87
N ASN A 408 7.17 9.34 -10.70
CA ASN A 408 7.19 8.10 -9.92
C ASN A 408 6.09 8.15 -8.85
N TRP A 409 5.03 7.35 -9.03
CA TRP A 409 3.91 7.26 -8.09
C TRP A 409 4.00 5.95 -7.29
N ALA A 410 4.35 6.07 -6.01
CA ALA A 410 4.51 4.94 -5.08
C ALA A 410 5.48 3.85 -5.59
N GLY A 411 6.60 4.24 -6.18
CA GLY A 411 7.64 3.33 -6.70
C GLY A 411 7.45 2.93 -8.17
N ARG A 412 6.48 3.51 -8.89
CA ARG A 412 6.21 3.16 -10.30
C ARG A 412 6.18 4.35 -11.22
N GLU A 413 6.73 4.18 -12.40
CA GLU A 413 6.64 5.17 -13.46
C GLU A 413 5.21 5.29 -13.96
N VAL A 414 4.70 6.52 -13.97
CA VAL A 414 3.37 6.88 -14.44
C VAL A 414 3.50 8.12 -15.33
N THR A 415 2.68 8.16 -16.37
CA THR A 415 2.55 9.34 -17.24
C THR A 415 1.19 9.98 -17.02
N ALA A 416 1.18 11.27 -16.67
CA ALA A 416 -0.02 12.08 -16.66
C ALA A 416 -0.11 12.89 -17.97
N ARG A 417 -1.33 13.03 -18.49
CA ARG A 417 -1.63 13.73 -19.76
C ARG A 417 -2.66 14.80 -19.52
N SER A 418 -2.65 15.88 -20.31
CA SER A 418 -3.71 16.90 -20.23
C SER A 418 -5.09 16.23 -20.34
N ALA A 419 -5.97 16.53 -19.39
CA ALA A 419 -7.30 15.95 -19.26
C ALA A 419 -8.34 16.67 -20.12
#